data_AF-A0A0B6ZH34-F1
#
_entry.id   AF-A0A0B6ZH34-F1
#
_cell.length_a   1.000
_cell.length_b   1.000
_cell.length_c   1.000
_cell.angle_alpha   90.00
_cell.angle_beta   90.00
_cell.angle_gamma   90.00
#
_symmetry.space_group_name_H-M   'P 1'
#
loop_
_entity.id
_entity.type
_entity.pdbx_description
1 polymer ?
#
loop_
_entity_poly.entity_id
_entity_poly.type
_entity_poly.pdbx_seq_one_letter_code
_entity_poly.pdbx_strand_id
1 'polypeptide(L)'
;GYRGRRSAFHRNVKPRLLFYSEEPNIGRGFIKEQSFSADGRVIASPFGNCVRLLAFNSRCSELCDSVPLKPRSLTQVGLTVSQQSSILASTFSPNHCMFVAGARDGSVSFCSPKL
;
A
#
# COMPACT_ATOMS: atom_id res chain seq x y z
N GLY A 1 35.04 -36.59 -15.54
CA GLY A 1 34.43 -35.94 -14.36
C GLY A 1 34.07 -34.51 -14.69
N TYR A 2 32.79 -34.20 -14.84
CA TYR A 2 32.31 -32.86 -15.18
C TYR A 2 32.31 -31.97 -13.93
N ARG A 3 33.24 -31.00 -13.86
CA ARG A 3 33.18 -29.92 -12.87
C ARG A 3 32.10 -28.93 -13.31
N GLY A 4 30.90 -29.08 -12.74
CA GLY A 4 29.84 -28.09 -12.87
C GLY A 4 30.32 -26.73 -12.36
N ARG A 5 30.33 -25.71 -13.24
CA ARG A 5 30.48 -24.31 -12.83
C ARG A 5 29.32 -23.98 -11.90
N ARG A 6 29.64 -23.69 -10.63
CA ARG A 6 28.69 -23.05 -9.71
C ARG A 6 28.28 -21.72 -10.34
N SER A 7 27.03 -21.64 -10.79
CA SER A 7 26.37 -20.39 -11.13
C SER A 7 26.52 -19.45 -9.94
N ALA A 8 27.20 -18.32 -10.14
CA ALA A 8 27.26 -17.28 -9.14
C ALA A 8 25.83 -16.75 -8.96
N PHE A 9 25.20 -17.10 -7.84
CA PHE A 9 23.98 -16.44 -7.38
C PHE A 9 24.23 -14.92 -7.44
N HIS A 10 23.44 -14.22 -8.25
CA HIS A 10 23.47 -12.77 -8.32
C HIS A 10 23.13 -12.23 -6.94
N ARG A 11 24.14 -11.89 -6.13
CA ARG A 11 23.97 -11.05 -4.94
C ARG A 11 23.36 -9.74 -5.44
N ASN A 12 22.06 -9.52 -5.23
CA ASN A 12 21.47 -8.19 -5.39
C ASN A 12 22.08 -7.29 -4.31
N VAL A 13 23.19 -6.62 -4.64
CA VAL A 13 23.94 -5.75 -3.71
C VAL A 13 23.17 -4.46 -3.36
N LYS A 14 22.07 -4.15 -4.06
CA LYS A 14 21.26 -2.95 -3.81
C LYS A 14 19.85 -3.30 -3.32
N PRO A 15 19.38 -2.70 -2.22
CA PRO A 15 17.96 -2.71 -1.87
C PRO A 15 17.14 -2.18 -3.05
N ARG A 16 16.17 -2.95 -3.54
CA ARG A 16 15.32 -2.56 -4.68
C ARG A 16 14.09 -1.75 -4.26
N LEU A 17 13.78 -1.72 -2.97
CA LEU A 17 12.64 -0.99 -2.42
C LEU A 17 13.02 0.46 -2.12
N LEU A 18 12.27 1.40 -2.67
CA LEU A 18 12.36 2.82 -2.27
C LEU A 18 11.48 3.09 -1.05
N PHE A 19 10.26 2.54 -1.08
CA PHE A 19 9.23 2.70 -0.06
C PHE A 19 8.64 1.36 0.35
N TYR A 20 8.23 1.25 1.61
CA TYR A 20 7.53 0.07 2.12
C TYR A 20 6.55 0.43 3.25
N SER A 21 5.62 -0.48 3.55
CA SER A 21 4.87 -0.47 4.80
C SER A 21 4.70 -1.90 5.28
N GLU A 22 4.77 -2.08 6.59
CA GLU A 22 4.46 -3.38 7.19
C GLU A 22 2.94 -3.54 7.27
N GLU A 23 2.47 -4.69 6.82
CA GLU A 23 1.08 -5.08 6.95
C GLU A 23 0.85 -5.73 8.31
N PRO A 24 -0.21 -5.34 9.05
CA PRO A 24 -0.59 -6.08 10.23
C PRO A 24 -1.04 -7.47 9.77
N ASN A 25 -0.34 -8.52 10.22
CA ASN A 25 -0.65 -9.93 9.96
C ASN A 25 -1.93 -10.40 10.70
N ILE A 26 -2.92 -9.52 10.80
CA ILE A 26 -4.22 -9.75 11.43
C ILE A 26 -5.16 -10.21 10.32
N GLY A 27 -5.54 -11.48 10.36
CA GLY A 27 -6.36 -12.13 9.32
C GLY A 27 -5.51 -12.99 8.37
N ARG A 28 -5.33 -14.27 8.72
CA ARG A 28 -4.73 -15.26 7.81
C ARG A 28 -5.72 -15.61 6.69
N GLY A 29 -5.20 -15.81 5.49
CA GLY A 29 -5.94 -16.45 4.39
C GLY A 29 -6.62 -15.50 3.39
N PHE A 30 -6.41 -14.19 3.48
CA PHE A 30 -6.95 -13.22 2.51
C PHE A 30 -5.85 -12.40 1.88
N ILE A 31 -5.97 -12.14 0.57
CA ILE A 31 -5.12 -11.20 -0.15
C ILE A 31 -5.73 -9.82 0.06
N LYS A 32 -4.94 -8.88 0.56
CA LYS A 32 -5.34 -7.47 0.67
C LYS A 32 -4.94 -6.73 -0.59
N GLU A 33 -5.89 -6.02 -1.18
CA GLU A 33 -5.64 -5.19 -2.36
C GLU A 33 -5.61 -3.70 -1.99
N GLN A 34 -4.48 -3.07 -2.26
CA GLN A 34 -4.25 -1.63 -2.10
C GLN A 34 -4.40 -0.92 -3.44
N SER A 35 -4.76 0.35 -3.42
CA SER A 35 -4.92 1.17 -4.63
C SER A 35 -4.25 2.52 -4.51
N PHE A 36 -3.84 3.07 -5.66
CA PHE A 36 -3.29 4.41 -5.77
C PHE A 36 -4.40 5.40 -6.13
N SER A 37 -4.28 6.63 -5.63
CA SER A 37 -5.05 7.77 -6.14
C SER A 37 -4.77 7.99 -7.62
N ALA A 38 -5.66 8.69 -8.31
CA ALA A 38 -5.54 8.94 -9.75
C ALA A 38 -4.23 9.67 -10.13
N ASP A 39 -3.70 10.50 -9.23
CA ASP A 39 -2.41 11.19 -9.37
C ASP A 39 -1.21 10.39 -8.84
N GLY A 40 -1.42 9.18 -8.29
CA GLY A 40 -0.37 8.31 -7.77
C GLY A 40 0.27 8.75 -6.45
N ARG A 41 -0.20 9.84 -5.84
CA ARG A 41 0.43 10.43 -4.64
C ARG A 41 0.04 9.77 -3.32
N VAL A 42 -1.16 9.18 -3.27
CA VAL A 42 -1.75 8.57 -2.08
C VAL A 42 -2.08 7.11 -2.36
N ILE A 43 -1.88 6.25 -1.38
CA ILE A 43 -2.20 4.82 -1.42
C ILE A 43 -3.26 4.54 -0.36
N ALA A 44 -4.37 3.95 -0.77
CA ALA A 44 -5.36 3.37 0.13
C ALA A 44 -4.96 1.91 0.39
N SER A 45 -4.65 1.61 1.65
CA SER A 45 -4.16 0.30 2.09
C SER A 45 -5.11 -0.25 3.17
N PRO A 46 -5.70 -1.44 2.98
CA PRO A 46 -6.50 -2.10 4.01
C PRO A 46 -5.71 -2.35 5.30
N PHE A 47 -6.23 -1.91 6.44
CA PHE A 47 -5.57 -1.97 7.74
C PHE A 47 -6.53 -2.44 8.83
N GLY A 48 -6.64 -3.76 8.98
CA GLY A 48 -7.62 -4.39 9.89
C GLY A 48 -9.04 -4.12 9.39
N ASN A 49 -9.87 -3.52 10.24
CA ASN A 49 -11.23 -3.10 9.91
C ASN A 49 -11.31 -1.65 9.37
N CYS A 50 -10.16 -1.06 9.03
CA CYS A 50 -10.05 0.29 8.51
C CYS A 50 -9.27 0.34 7.19
N VAL A 51 -9.17 1.54 6.61
CA VAL A 51 -8.26 1.87 5.51
C VAL A 51 -7.29 2.95 5.96
N ARG A 52 -5.99 2.68 5.89
CA ARG A 52 -4.95 3.70 6.08
C ARG A 52 -4.62 4.35 4.74
N LEU A 53 -4.45 5.66 4.77
CA LEU A 53 -3.97 6.45 3.66
C LEU A 53 -2.47 6.67 3.84
N LEU A 54 -1.69 6.22 2.87
CA LEU A 54 -0.24 6.28 2.86
C LEU A 54 0.23 7.21 1.75
N ALA A 55 1.35 7.89 1.96
CA ALA A 55 1.97 8.76 0.97
C ALA A 55 3.49 8.62 1.00
N PHE A 56 4.16 9.12 -0.03
CA PHE A 56 5.62 9.13 -0.06
C PHE A 56 6.20 10.06 1.02
N ASN A 57 5.53 11.16 1.35
CA ASN A 57 5.91 12.06 2.43
C ASN A 57 4.66 12.72 3.06
N SER A 58 4.82 13.52 4.11
CA SER A 58 3.71 14.19 4.81
C SER A 58 2.99 15.27 3.99
N ARG A 59 3.56 15.69 2.85
CA ARG A 59 2.96 16.66 1.92
C ARG A 59 2.32 15.98 0.71
N CYS A 60 2.21 14.66 0.71
CA CYS A 60 1.70 13.87 -0.41
C CYS A 60 2.37 14.23 -1.75
N SER A 61 3.68 14.48 -1.76
CA SER A 61 4.38 14.81 -3.01
C SER A 61 4.52 13.59 -3.92
N GLU A 62 4.74 13.85 -5.21
CA GLU A 62 5.04 12.83 -6.22
C GLU A 62 6.26 11.98 -5.83
N LEU A 63 6.32 10.76 -6.37
CA LEU A 63 7.45 9.85 -6.16
C LEU A 63 8.77 10.45 -6.67
N CYS A 64 8.74 11.12 -7.83
CA CYS A 64 9.93 11.73 -8.44
C CYS A 64 10.54 12.84 -7.57
N ASP A 65 9.72 13.53 -6.79
CA ASP A 65 10.14 14.61 -5.88
C ASP A 65 10.55 14.08 -4.50
N SER A 66 10.30 12.80 -4.23
CA SER A 66 10.44 12.18 -2.91
C SER A 66 11.41 10.99 -2.88
N VAL A 67 12.24 10.80 -3.91
CA VAL A 67 13.13 9.64 -4.02
C VAL A 67 14.08 9.56 -2.83
N PRO A 68 14.01 8.51 -1.98
CA PRO A 68 14.81 8.43 -0.79
C PRO A 68 16.19 7.82 -1.09
N LEU A 69 17.22 8.27 -0.35
CA LEU A 69 18.59 7.73 -0.48
C LEU A 69 18.72 6.28 0.03
N LYS A 70 17.80 5.86 0.90
CA LYS A 70 17.71 4.52 1.48
C LYS A 70 16.23 4.11 1.53
N PRO A 71 15.91 2.81 1.51
CA PRO A 71 14.54 2.33 1.69
C PRO A 71 13.93 2.95 2.95
N ARG A 72 12.70 3.45 2.86
CA ARG A 72 12.00 4.04 4.02
C ARG A 72 10.52 3.66 4.05
N SER A 73 9.92 3.75 5.24
CA SER A 73 8.48 3.54 5.37
C SER A 73 7.69 4.64 4.65
N LEU A 74 6.54 4.27 4.06
CA LEU A 74 5.53 5.23 3.64
C LEU A 74 4.99 5.99 4.86
N THR A 75 4.58 7.25 4.62
CA THR A 75 4.01 8.11 5.65
C THR A 75 2.51 7.88 5.74
N GLN A 76 1.98 7.50 6.90
CA GLN A 76 0.53 7.47 7.12
C GLN A 76 0.01 8.90 7.25
N VAL A 77 -0.82 9.32 6.31
CA VAL A 77 -1.43 10.66 6.25
C VAL A 77 -2.89 10.66 6.69
N GLY A 78 -3.49 9.48 6.85
CA GLY A 78 -4.85 9.36 7.38
C GLY A 78 -5.21 7.93 7.75
N LEU A 79 -6.25 7.82 8.57
CA LEU A 79 -6.95 6.57 8.85
C LEU A 79 -8.44 6.86 8.72
N THR A 80 -9.12 6.09 7.90
CA THR A 80 -10.53 6.29 7.58
C THR A 80 -11.20 4.93 7.39
N VAL A 81 -12.54 4.93 7.31
CA VAL A 81 -13.37 3.72 7.29
C VAL A 81 -13.21 2.94 8.58
N SER A 82 -14.30 2.67 9.28
CA SER A 82 -14.28 1.71 10.38
C SER A 82 -15.46 0.80 10.20
N GLN A 83 -15.18 -0.44 9.81
CA GLN A 83 -16.17 -1.48 9.61
C GLN A 83 -16.19 -2.45 10.79
N GLN A 84 -17.26 -3.24 10.87
CA GLN A 84 -17.33 -4.35 11.83
C GLN A 84 -16.42 -5.51 11.41
N SER A 85 -16.20 -5.65 10.10
CA SER A 85 -15.40 -6.70 9.48
C SER A 85 -14.09 -6.17 8.88
N SER A 86 -13.11 -7.06 8.66
CA SER A 86 -11.83 -6.67 8.08
C SER A 86 -12.00 -6.18 6.65
N ILE A 87 -11.37 -5.05 6.33
CA ILE A 87 -11.26 -4.57 4.95
C ILE A 87 -10.29 -5.49 4.20
N LEU A 88 -10.69 -5.89 2.99
CA LEU A 88 -9.91 -6.78 2.13
C LEU A 88 -9.41 -6.04 0.88
N ALA A 89 -10.18 -5.09 0.36
CA ALA A 89 -9.80 -4.37 -0.85
C ALA A 89 -10.20 -2.90 -0.75
N SER A 90 -9.48 -2.06 -1.48
CA SER A 90 -9.86 -0.67 -1.70
C SER A 90 -9.53 -0.24 -3.13
N THR A 91 -10.33 0.64 -3.71
CA THR A 91 -10.08 1.20 -5.04
C THR A 91 -10.48 2.67 -5.12
N PHE A 92 -9.59 3.52 -5.63
CA PHE A 92 -9.89 4.92 -5.89
C PHE A 92 -10.79 5.10 -7.11
N SER A 93 -11.65 6.11 -7.07
CA SER A 93 -12.32 6.58 -8.28
C SER A 93 -11.31 7.27 -9.19
N PRO A 94 -11.30 6.98 -10.50
CA PRO A 94 -10.44 7.70 -11.44
C PRO A 94 -10.90 9.15 -11.65
N ASN A 95 -12.16 9.47 -11.36
CA ASN A 95 -12.80 10.73 -11.74
C ASN A 95 -13.20 11.61 -10.55
N HIS A 96 -13.20 11.05 -9.33
CA HIS A 96 -13.70 11.74 -8.14
C HIS A 96 -12.67 11.63 -7.01
N CYS A 97 -12.63 12.62 -6.12
CA CYS A 97 -11.81 12.58 -4.91
C CYS A 97 -12.44 11.66 -3.85
N MET A 98 -12.50 10.36 -4.16
CA MET A 98 -13.08 9.33 -3.31
C MET A 98 -12.49 7.96 -3.63
N PHE A 99 -12.66 7.03 -2.70
CA PHE A 99 -12.38 5.62 -2.90
C PHE A 99 -13.49 4.77 -2.30
N VAL A 100 -13.48 3.49 -2.65
CA VAL A 100 -14.38 2.46 -2.11
C VAL A 100 -13.57 1.42 -1.35
N ALA A 101 -14.09 0.94 -0.23
CA ALA A 101 -13.53 -0.16 0.54
C ALA A 101 -14.51 -1.34 0.59
N GLY A 102 -14.02 -2.55 0.34
CA GLY A 102 -14.77 -3.81 0.45
C GLY A 102 -14.30 -4.63 1.64
N ALA A 103 -15.23 -5.10 2.47
CA ALA A 103 -14.94 -5.88 3.67
C ALA A 103 -15.30 -7.37 3.50
N ARG A 104 -14.79 -8.19 4.43
CA ARG A 104 -14.97 -9.65 4.40
C ARG A 104 -16.43 -10.11 4.52
N ASP A 105 -17.30 -9.31 5.11
CA ASP A 105 -18.75 -9.58 5.22
C ASP A 105 -19.54 -9.18 3.96
N GLY A 106 -18.85 -8.70 2.92
CA GLY A 106 -19.48 -8.21 1.68
C GLY A 106 -19.93 -6.76 1.75
N SER A 107 -19.73 -6.06 2.88
CA SER A 107 -20.05 -4.64 2.97
C SER A 107 -19.12 -3.79 2.08
N VAL A 108 -19.68 -2.70 1.56
CA VAL A 108 -19.01 -1.74 0.68
C VAL A 108 -19.18 -0.34 1.24
N SER A 109 -18.07 0.39 1.40
CA SER A 109 -18.06 1.75 1.94
C SER A 109 -17.48 2.74 0.94
N PHE A 110 -18.20 3.84 0.69
CA PHE A 110 -17.74 4.95 -0.14
C PHE A 110 -17.15 6.04 0.75
N CYS A 111 -15.98 6.56 0.39
CA CYS A 111 -15.20 7.41 1.28
C CYS A 111 -14.58 8.57 0.50
N SER A 112 -14.82 9.79 0.99
CA SER A 112 -14.23 11.02 0.44
C SER A 112 -13.24 11.58 1.47
N PRO A 113 -11.96 11.18 1.40
CA PRO A 113 -10.97 11.57 2.40
C PRO A 113 -10.71 13.07 2.35
N LYS A 114 -10.56 13.67 3.53
CA LYS A 114 -10.10 15.05 3.72
C LYS A 114 -8.70 14.97 4.34
N LEU A 115 -7.68 15.18 3.51
CA LEU A 115 -6.26 15.14 3.87
C LEU A 115 -5.69 16.55 4.01
#